data_AF-A0A6L8EZS9-F1
#
_entry.id   AF-A0A6L8EZS9-F1
#
_cell.length_a   1.000
_cell.length_b   1.000
_cell.length_c   1.000
_cell.angle_alpha   90.00
_cell.angle_beta   90.00
_cell.angle_gamma   90.00
#
_symmetry.space_group_name_H-M   'P 1'
#
loop_
_entity.id
_entity.type
_entity.pdbx_description
1 polymer ?
#
loop_
_entity_poly.entity_id
_entity_poly.type
_entity_poly.pdbx_seq_one_letter_code
_entity_poly.pdbx_strand_id
1 'polypeptide(L)'
;MLDKKGGYLTLIVLLIISGGISSIHARTFDRIVAYVNDDVVTKRELDVLVNQRAMELQQVYRFSEREALNEAERQRTELLDRLIRQMLLLEAALTLRITVTETEVEQYIKEFKDKYQIETDEEFKRQLNREGMTLVGFREQSERNLKTEKLVMGRIVPRLQIRDSEIQKFFEENRDQLSTKADKVHLRHIFIAFKPNQADRDAAYENVKKALNEIETGGATFEDVAKRYDTSKQTGDLIKASTEELSKFPKIFQDSLINLTIGTLSEPIEGDRGLYVFTVENKTDEIIEFRYFIVPLVPSPSAIQETRKRADVVYAKLEAG
;
A
#
# COMPACT_ATOMS: atom_id res chain seq x y z
N MET A 1 50.94 -41.77 85.68
CA MET A 1 49.57 -41.96 85.14
C MET A 1 48.96 -40.57 85.05
N LEU A 2 49.06 -39.90 83.90
CA LEU A 2 48.01 -39.83 82.86
C LEU A 2 46.75 -39.12 83.41
N ASP A 3 46.19 -38.05 82.83
CA ASP A 3 46.50 -37.26 81.64
C ASP A 3 45.66 -35.96 81.70
N LYS A 4 45.97 -35.04 80.79
CA LYS A 4 45.59 -33.64 80.71
C LYS A 4 44.14 -33.35 80.31
N LYS A 5 43.76 -32.15 80.72
CA LYS A 5 42.80 -31.20 80.15
C LYS A 5 42.57 -31.30 78.63
N GLY A 6 41.32 -31.13 78.24
CA GLY A 6 40.90 -30.22 77.16
C GLY A 6 40.79 -30.81 75.75
N GLY A 7 39.60 -30.72 75.17
CA GLY A 7 39.38 -30.92 73.73
C GLY A 7 38.00 -31.48 73.41
N TYR A 8 36.98 -30.61 73.35
CA TYR A 8 35.70 -30.94 72.74
C TYR A 8 35.92 -31.17 71.23
N LEU A 9 35.81 -32.42 70.78
CA LEU A 9 35.81 -32.74 69.36
C LEU A 9 34.37 -32.86 68.87
N THR A 10 33.94 -31.81 68.19
CA THR A 10 32.70 -31.67 67.42
C THR A 10 32.58 -32.76 66.36
N LEU A 11 31.47 -33.50 66.35
CA LEU A 11 30.97 -34.16 65.14
C LEU A 11 29.49 -33.76 64.99
N ILE A 12 29.29 -32.55 64.44
CA ILE A 12 27.98 -32.12 63.96
C ILE A 12 27.82 -32.74 62.56
N VAL A 13 26.92 -33.71 62.45
CA VAL A 13 26.34 -34.11 61.16
C VAL A 13 25.46 -32.96 60.72
N LEU A 14 26.01 -32.09 59.87
CA LEU A 14 25.27 -31.02 59.22
C LEU A 14 24.44 -31.65 58.08
N LEU A 15 23.23 -32.07 58.39
CA LEU A 15 22.24 -32.42 57.38
C LEU A 15 21.75 -31.11 56.76
N ILE A 16 22.44 -30.67 55.70
CA ILE A 16 22.01 -29.56 54.87
C ILE A 16 20.72 -30.00 54.19
N ILE A 17 19.58 -29.71 54.84
CA ILE A 17 18.32 -29.55 54.14
C ILE A 17 18.53 -28.33 53.25
N SER A 18 19.00 -28.58 52.03
CA SER A 18 18.85 -27.66 50.92
C SER A 18 17.34 -27.52 50.71
N GLY A 19 16.74 -26.66 51.53
CA GLY A 19 15.44 -26.10 51.26
C GLY A 19 15.61 -25.34 49.98
N GLY A 20 15.32 -26.00 48.86
CA GLY A 20 15.06 -25.33 47.61
C GLY A 20 14.03 -24.27 47.94
N ILE A 21 14.47 -23.02 47.96
CA ILE A 21 13.58 -21.89 47.80
C ILE A 21 13.05 -22.11 46.39
N SER A 22 11.98 -22.91 46.28
CA SER A 22 11.12 -22.85 45.12
C SER A 22 10.73 -21.40 45.05
N SER A 23 11.35 -20.67 44.13
CA SER A 23 10.85 -19.39 43.68
C SER A 23 9.41 -19.68 43.26
N ILE A 24 8.50 -19.45 44.20
CA ILE A 24 7.10 -19.20 43.91
C ILE A 24 7.19 -18.03 42.97
N HIS A 25 7.17 -18.33 41.68
CA HIS A 25 6.88 -17.35 40.66
C HIS A 25 5.52 -16.84 41.08
N ALA A 26 5.51 -15.66 41.69
CA ALA A 26 4.29 -14.96 41.98
C ALA A 26 3.55 -14.90 40.65
N ARG A 27 2.52 -15.72 40.49
CA ARG A 27 1.55 -15.57 39.42
C ARG A 27 0.93 -14.22 39.72
N THR A 28 1.44 -13.18 39.08
CA THR A 28 0.79 -11.87 39.07
C THR A 28 -0.58 -12.12 38.48
N PHE A 29 -1.60 -12.22 39.34
CA PHE A 29 -2.97 -12.19 38.89
C PHE A 29 -3.15 -10.85 38.21
N ASP A 30 -3.31 -10.90 36.90
CA ASP A 30 -3.50 -9.74 36.08
C ASP A 30 -4.79 -9.04 36.53
N ARG A 31 -4.72 -7.73 36.75
CA ARG A 31 -5.84 -7.01 37.36
C ARG A 31 -6.97 -6.91 36.34
N ILE A 32 -8.16 -7.39 36.68
CA ILE A 32 -9.34 -7.24 35.83
C ILE A 32 -9.76 -5.76 35.81
N VAL A 33 -9.98 -5.21 34.62
CA VAL A 33 -10.40 -3.82 34.41
C VAL A 33 -11.82 -3.72 33.84
N ALA A 34 -12.34 -4.79 33.23
CA ALA A 34 -13.73 -4.91 32.83
C ALA A 34 -14.16 -6.38 32.75
N TYR A 35 -15.47 -6.61 32.89
CA TYR A 35 -16.12 -7.90 32.64
C TYR A 35 -16.97 -7.77 31.37
N VAL A 36 -16.89 -8.76 30.49
CA VAL A 36 -17.65 -8.82 29.24
C VAL A 36 -18.30 -10.19 29.17
N ASN A 37 -19.55 -10.27 29.61
CA ASN A 37 -20.28 -11.53 29.82
C ASN A 37 -19.45 -12.50 30.70
N ASP A 38 -19.06 -13.64 30.17
CA ASP A 38 -18.28 -14.67 30.89
C ASP A 38 -16.75 -14.46 30.79
N ASP A 39 -16.29 -13.51 29.99
CA ASP A 39 -14.86 -13.19 29.82
C ASP A 39 -14.45 -11.89 30.55
N VAL A 40 -13.14 -11.68 30.70
CA VAL A 40 -12.57 -10.52 31.41
C VAL A 40 -11.56 -9.78 30.54
N VAL A 41 -11.55 -8.45 30.63
CA VAL A 41 -10.46 -7.63 30.11
C VAL A 41 -9.45 -7.41 31.23
N THR A 42 -8.20 -7.74 30.98
CA THR A 42 -7.13 -7.53 31.96
C THR A 42 -6.41 -6.20 31.77
N LYS A 43 -5.76 -5.72 32.84
CA LYS A 43 -4.94 -4.50 32.81
C LYS A 43 -3.80 -4.65 31.81
N ARG A 44 -3.16 -5.83 31.74
CA ARG A 44 -2.08 -6.07 30.77
C ARG A 44 -2.56 -5.95 29.34
N GLU A 45 -3.73 -6.50 29.00
CA GLU A 45 -4.29 -6.40 27.64
C GLU A 45 -4.53 -4.93 27.26
N LEU A 46 -5.11 -4.17 28.19
CA LEU A 46 -5.31 -2.73 27.99
C LEU A 46 -3.98 -1.97 27.88
N ASP A 47 -2.99 -2.29 28.73
CA ASP A 47 -1.67 -1.65 28.69
C ASP A 47 -0.93 -1.95 27.38
N VAL A 48 -1.07 -3.15 26.82
CA VAL A 48 -0.53 -3.51 25.50
C VAL A 48 -1.13 -2.61 24.43
N LEU A 49 -2.45 -2.40 24.41
CA LEU A 49 -3.08 -1.49 23.45
C LEU A 49 -2.65 -0.04 23.62
N VAL A 50 -2.49 0.43 24.86
CA VAL A 50 -2.00 1.80 25.13
C VAL A 50 -0.59 1.96 24.57
N ASN A 51 0.30 0.99 24.79
CA ASN A 51 1.65 1.03 24.26
C ASN A 51 1.69 0.97 22.73
N GLN A 52 0.84 0.15 22.11
CA GLN A 52 0.72 0.10 20.65
C GLN A 52 0.23 1.44 20.08
N ARG A 53 -0.75 2.06 20.75
CA ARG A 53 -1.24 3.39 20.36
C ARG A 53 -0.15 4.46 20.51
N ALA A 54 0.68 4.38 21.55
CA ALA A 54 1.82 5.27 21.72
C ALA A 54 2.83 5.12 20.55
N MET A 55 3.15 3.89 20.16
CA MET A 55 4.05 3.64 19.03
C MET A 55 3.49 4.20 17.71
N GLU A 56 2.19 4.04 17.47
CA GLU A 56 1.51 4.61 16.30
C GLU A 56 1.61 6.15 16.28
N LEU A 57 1.30 6.79 17.42
CA LEU A 57 1.37 8.25 17.55
C LEU A 57 2.79 8.79 17.35
N GLN A 58 3.80 8.06 17.83
CA GLN A 58 5.20 8.39 17.59
C GLN A 58 5.55 8.33 16.09
N GLN A 59 5.09 7.31 15.37
CA GLN A 59 5.38 7.16 13.94
C GLN A 59 4.67 8.20 13.08
N VAL A 60 3.38 8.48 13.38
CA VAL A 60 2.55 9.38 12.57
C VAL A 60 2.87 10.86 12.85
N TYR A 61 3.03 11.24 14.13
CA TYR A 61 3.15 12.64 14.54
C TYR A 61 4.56 13.03 14.99
N ARG A 62 5.53 12.11 14.95
CA ARG A 62 6.93 12.32 15.39
C ARG A 62 7.04 12.80 16.84
N PHE A 63 6.08 12.43 17.69
CA PHE A 63 6.11 12.72 19.12
C PHE A 63 7.32 12.06 19.79
N SER A 64 7.81 12.67 20.87
CA SER A 64 8.73 11.96 21.76
C SER A 64 8.01 10.77 22.42
N GLU A 65 8.78 9.75 22.86
CA GLU A 65 8.23 8.56 23.53
C GLU A 65 7.30 8.94 24.70
N ARG A 66 7.70 9.93 25.50
CA ARG A 66 6.92 10.41 26.65
C ARG A 66 5.63 11.12 26.22
N GLU A 67 5.67 11.94 25.18
CA GLU A 67 4.47 12.63 24.67
C GLU A 67 3.47 11.65 24.08
N ALA A 68 3.95 10.68 23.30
CA ALA A 68 3.13 9.65 22.70
C ALA A 68 2.46 8.76 23.75
N LEU A 69 3.19 8.34 24.79
CA LEU A 69 2.62 7.57 25.89
C LEU A 69 1.56 8.35 26.66
N ASN A 70 1.81 9.63 26.98
CA ASN A 70 0.84 10.47 27.67
C ASN A 70 -0.45 10.67 26.85
N GLU A 71 -0.33 10.83 25.53
CA GLU A 71 -1.50 10.95 24.65
C GLU A 71 -2.27 9.61 24.53
N ALA A 72 -1.57 8.49 24.41
CA ALA A 72 -2.19 7.17 24.41
C ALA A 72 -2.91 6.86 25.73
N GLU A 73 -2.34 7.27 26.86
CA GLU A 73 -2.95 7.16 28.18
C GLU A 73 -4.24 8.00 28.31
N ARG A 74 -4.29 9.19 27.68
CA ARG A 74 -5.54 9.98 27.60
C ARG A 74 -6.65 9.23 26.84
N GLN A 75 -6.29 8.37 25.91
CA GLN A 75 -7.21 7.55 25.12
C GLN A 75 -7.50 6.18 25.75
N ARG A 76 -7.01 5.90 26.97
CA ARG A 76 -7.15 4.59 27.63
C ARG A 76 -8.61 4.09 27.72
N THR A 77 -9.56 4.97 28.03
CA THR A 77 -10.98 4.59 28.11
C THR A 77 -11.53 4.17 26.75
N GLU A 78 -11.19 4.88 25.68
CA GLU A 78 -11.61 4.53 24.31
C GLU A 78 -10.96 3.21 23.85
N LEU A 79 -9.72 2.95 24.26
CA LEU A 79 -9.03 1.68 24.01
C LEU A 79 -9.67 0.53 24.78
N LEU A 80 -10.14 0.75 26.01
CA LEU A 80 -10.91 -0.22 26.77
C LEU A 80 -12.25 -0.53 26.08
N ASP A 81 -12.98 0.49 25.66
CA ASP A 81 -14.23 0.32 24.91
C ASP A 81 -14.01 -0.46 23.60
N ARG A 82 -12.88 -0.24 22.94
CA ARG A 82 -12.47 -0.99 21.74
C ARG A 82 -12.26 -2.47 22.06
N LEU A 83 -11.58 -2.81 23.16
CA LEU A 83 -11.41 -4.21 23.59
C LEU A 83 -12.76 -4.87 23.88
N ILE A 84 -13.62 -4.19 24.64
CA ILE A 84 -14.94 -4.71 24.99
C ILE A 84 -15.74 -5.00 23.71
N ARG A 85 -15.74 -4.09 22.73
CA ARG A 85 -16.42 -4.30 21.44
C ARG A 85 -15.83 -5.47 20.65
N GLN A 86 -14.51 -5.63 20.64
CA GLN A 86 -13.86 -6.76 19.98
C GLN A 86 -14.26 -8.10 20.60
N MET A 87 -14.32 -8.17 21.94
CA MET A 87 -14.77 -9.37 22.66
C MET A 87 -16.23 -9.71 22.34
N LEU A 88 -17.12 -8.71 22.38
CA LEU A 88 -18.54 -8.91 22.06
C LEU A 88 -18.75 -9.39 20.61
N LEU A 89 -17.97 -8.85 19.66
CA LEU A 89 -18.04 -9.29 18.27
C LEU A 89 -17.51 -10.72 18.09
N LEU A 90 -16.43 -11.08 18.78
CA LEU A 90 -15.90 -12.43 18.76
C LEU A 90 -16.90 -13.42 19.36
N GLU A 91 -17.50 -13.11 20.51
CA GLU A 91 -18.53 -13.94 21.14
C GLU A 91 -19.73 -14.15 20.22
N ALA A 92 -20.19 -13.07 19.55
CA ALA A 92 -21.25 -13.16 18.55
C ALA A 92 -20.84 -14.05 17.36
N ALA A 93 -19.60 -13.95 16.90
CA ALA A 93 -19.08 -14.76 15.80
C ALA A 93 -19.00 -16.25 16.19
N LEU A 94 -18.59 -16.56 17.42
CA LEU A 94 -18.56 -17.92 17.98
C LEU A 94 -19.97 -18.49 18.15
N THR A 95 -20.90 -17.69 18.69
CA THR A 95 -22.32 -18.06 18.87
C THR A 95 -22.97 -18.39 17.53
N LEU A 96 -22.67 -17.60 16.50
CA LEU A 96 -23.15 -17.81 15.13
C LEU A 96 -22.36 -18.86 14.35
N ARG A 97 -21.40 -19.54 15.00
CA ARG A 97 -20.54 -20.59 14.44
C ARG A 97 -19.84 -20.16 13.16
N ILE A 98 -19.34 -18.93 13.12
CA ILE A 98 -18.53 -18.43 12.01
C ILE A 98 -17.21 -19.21 11.99
N THR A 99 -16.92 -19.86 10.86
CA THR A 99 -15.71 -20.65 10.66
C THR A 99 -14.71 -19.92 9.77
N VAL A 100 -13.43 -20.17 10.06
CA VAL A 100 -12.29 -19.71 9.29
C VAL A 100 -11.47 -20.95 8.96
N THR A 101 -11.03 -21.06 7.71
CA THR A 101 -10.23 -22.20 7.24
C THR A 101 -8.75 -21.92 7.45
N GLU A 102 -7.95 -22.98 7.52
CA GLU A 102 -6.50 -22.86 7.69
C GLU A 102 -5.86 -22.04 6.56
N THR A 103 -6.34 -22.21 5.33
CA THR A 103 -5.89 -21.44 4.16
C THR A 103 -6.17 -19.94 4.31
N GLU A 104 -7.28 -19.55 4.94
CA GLU A 104 -7.57 -18.13 5.20
C GLU A 104 -6.62 -17.55 6.25
N VAL A 105 -6.27 -18.34 7.28
CA VAL A 105 -5.28 -17.92 8.29
C VAL A 105 -3.89 -17.79 7.65
N GLU A 106 -3.49 -18.72 6.79
CA GLU A 106 -2.23 -18.65 6.05
C GLU A 106 -2.17 -17.43 5.11
N GLN A 107 -3.26 -17.16 4.39
CA GLN A 107 -3.36 -16.00 3.52
C GLN A 107 -3.26 -14.69 4.32
N TYR A 108 -3.95 -14.60 5.46
CA TYR A 108 -3.85 -13.44 6.35
C TYR A 108 -2.41 -13.22 6.85
N ILE A 109 -1.72 -14.29 7.24
CA ILE A 109 -0.31 -14.21 7.68
C ILE A 109 0.59 -13.77 6.52
N LYS A 110 0.36 -14.28 5.31
CA LYS A 110 1.10 -13.87 4.13
C LYS A 110 0.91 -12.37 3.85
N GLU A 111 -0.33 -11.89 3.85
CA GLU A 111 -0.65 -10.47 3.65
C GLU A 111 -0.05 -9.58 4.73
N PHE A 112 -0.06 -10.05 5.98
CA PHE A 112 0.62 -9.37 7.08
C PHE A 112 2.13 -9.26 6.80
N LYS A 113 2.79 -10.35 6.44
CA LYS A 113 4.21 -10.34 6.09
C LYS A 113 4.51 -9.41 4.91
N ASP A 114 3.71 -9.46 3.85
CA ASP A 114 3.87 -8.61 2.67
C ASP A 114 3.73 -7.12 3.04
N LYS A 115 2.73 -6.77 3.86
CA LYS A 115 2.48 -5.40 4.33
C LYS A 115 3.64 -4.83 5.15
N TYR A 116 4.26 -5.66 5.99
CA TYR A 116 5.38 -5.25 6.85
C TYR A 116 6.75 -5.59 6.25
N GLN A 117 6.80 -6.02 4.98
CA GLN A 117 8.04 -6.33 4.25
C GLN A 117 8.90 -7.41 4.95
N ILE A 118 8.25 -8.40 5.56
CA ILE A 118 8.90 -9.51 6.26
C ILE A 118 9.13 -10.65 5.28
N GLU A 119 10.38 -10.80 4.81
CA GLU A 119 10.70 -11.72 3.71
C GLU A 119 10.72 -13.19 4.15
N THR A 120 11.11 -13.48 5.40
CA THR A 120 11.35 -14.85 5.87
C THR A 120 10.51 -15.24 7.09
N ASP A 121 10.17 -16.52 7.20
CA ASP A 121 9.45 -17.05 8.37
C ASP A 121 10.28 -16.95 9.66
N GLU A 122 11.61 -17.06 9.55
CA GLU A 122 12.50 -16.92 10.69
C GLU A 122 12.58 -15.47 11.18
N GLU A 123 12.55 -14.49 10.28
CA GLU A 123 12.42 -13.08 10.65
C GLU A 123 11.08 -12.80 11.33
N PHE A 124 10.00 -13.35 10.78
CA PHE A 124 8.67 -13.22 11.36
C PHE A 124 8.62 -13.79 12.78
N LYS A 125 9.10 -15.02 13.00
CA LYS A 125 9.19 -15.65 14.33
C LYS A 125 10.04 -14.82 15.29
N ARG A 126 11.18 -14.29 14.85
CA ARG A 126 12.03 -13.41 15.67
C ARG A 126 11.30 -12.13 16.07
N GLN A 127 10.50 -11.55 15.19
CA GLN A 127 9.69 -10.37 15.51
C GLN A 127 8.59 -10.70 16.52
N LEU A 128 7.82 -11.76 16.30
CA LEU A 128 6.80 -12.20 17.25
C LEU A 128 7.39 -12.47 18.64
N ASN A 129 8.53 -13.14 18.72
CA ASN A 129 9.21 -13.41 19.99
C ASN A 129 9.67 -12.13 20.70
N ARG A 130 10.12 -11.10 19.97
CA ARG A 130 10.46 -9.78 20.54
C ARG A 130 9.23 -9.10 21.15
N GLU A 131 8.07 -9.33 20.56
CA GLU A 131 6.77 -8.83 21.04
C GLU A 131 6.12 -9.76 22.09
N GLY A 132 6.80 -10.85 22.49
CA GLY A 132 6.31 -11.80 23.49
C GLY A 132 5.20 -12.73 23.00
N MET A 133 5.08 -12.92 21.67
CA MET A 133 4.07 -13.74 21.02
C MET A 133 4.70 -14.95 20.33
N THR A 134 4.04 -16.11 20.40
CA THR A 134 4.45 -17.30 19.63
C THR A 134 3.74 -17.31 18.28
N LEU A 135 4.29 -18.04 17.29
CA LEU A 135 3.61 -18.23 16.00
C LEU A 135 2.22 -18.85 16.19
N VAL A 136 2.09 -19.82 17.09
CA VAL A 136 0.79 -20.45 17.42
C VAL A 136 -0.18 -19.40 17.97
N GLY A 137 0.24 -18.59 18.93
CA GLY A 137 -0.60 -17.53 19.49
C GLY A 137 -1.01 -16.49 18.44
N PHE A 138 -0.10 -16.15 17.51
CA PHE A 138 -0.42 -15.26 16.40
C PHE A 138 -1.46 -15.87 15.44
N ARG A 139 -1.35 -17.17 15.13
CA ARG A 139 -2.34 -17.88 14.31
C ARG A 139 -3.71 -17.88 14.95
N GLU A 140 -3.79 -18.22 16.24
CA GLU A 140 -5.06 -18.20 16.99
C GLU A 140 -5.67 -16.80 17.03
N GLN A 141 -4.85 -15.76 17.23
CA GLN A 141 -5.33 -14.38 17.20
C GLN A 141 -5.83 -13.98 15.80
N SER A 142 -5.13 -14.41 14.76
CA SER A 142 -5.52 -14.16 13.36
C SER A 142 -6.85 -14.83 13.05
N GLU A 143 -7.07 -16.06 13.50
CA GLU A 143 -8.34 -16.76 13.35
C GLU A 143 -9.49 -16.01 14.04
N ARG A 144 -9.29 -15.55 15.27
CA ARG A 144 -10.29 -14.74 16.02
C ARG A 144 -10.64 -13.44 15.28
N ASN A 145 -9.63 -12.76 14.75
CA ASN A 145 -9.83 -11.52 13.97
C ASN A 145 -10.64 -11.81 12.70
N LEU A 146 -10.29 -12.85 11.95
CA LEU A 146 -10.98 -13.25 10.72
C LEU A 146 -12.43 -13.66 10.98
N LYS A 147 -12.74 -14.35 12.10
CA LYS A 147 -14.14 -14.66 12.48
C LYS A 147 -14.96 -13.39 12.68
N THR A 148 -14.38 -12.41 13.37
CA THR A 148 -15.02 -11.13 13.64
C THR A 148 -15.25 -10.35 12.35
N GLU A 149 -14.25 -10.29 11.48
CA GLU A 149 -14.36 -9.64 10.18
C GLU A 149 -15.44 -10.27 9.30
N LYS A 150 -15.45 -11.61 9.19
CA LYS A 150 -16.49 -12.34 8.46
C LYS A 150 -17.89 -12.11 9.02
N LEU A 151 -18.04 -12.03 10.34
CA LEU A 151 -19.31 -11.66 10.96
C LEU A 151 -19.78 -10.29 10.47
N VAL A 152 -18.91 -9.28 10.56
CA VAL A 152 -19.23 -7.91 10.16
C VAL A 152 -19.57 -7.84 8.67
N MET A 153 -18.68 -8.33 7.81
CA MET A 153 -18.84 -8.24 6.35
C MET A 153 -19.96 -9.13 5.81
N GLY A 154 -20.15 -10.32 6.38
CA GLY A 154 -21.12 -11.29 5.87
C GLY A 154 -22.53 -11.13 6.44
N ARG A 155 -22.71 -10.54 7.63
CA ARG A 155 -24.01 -10.48 8.32
C ARG A 155 -24.46 -9.07 8.68
N ILE A 156 -23.53 -8.16 8.98
CA ILE A 156 -23.86 -6.80 9.44
C ILE A 156 -23.93 -5.86 8.25
N VAL A 157 -22.85 -5.73 7.47
CA VAL A 157 -22.76 -4.81 6.33
C VAL A 157 -23.89 -4.99 5.31
N PRO A 158 -24.30 -6.21 4.89
CA PRO A 158 -25.35 -6.38 3.89
C PRO A 158 -26.75 -5.95 4.38
N ARG A 159 -26.94 -5.79 5.69
CA ARG A 159 -28.20 -5.31 6.28
C ARG A 159 -28.22 -3.80 6.45
N LEU A 160 -27.10 -3.12 6.25
CA LEU A 160 -27.03 -1.66 6.27
C LEU A 160 -27.63 -1.12 4.98
N GLN A 161 -28.86 -0.61 5.08
CA GLN A 161 -29.45 0.22 4.03
C GLN A 161 -29.11 1.67 4.32
N ILE A 162 -28.05 2.18 3.70
CA ILE A 162 -27.70 3.58 3.79
C ILE A 162 -28.59 4.35 2.82
N ARG A 163 -29.45 5.23 3.35
CA ARG A 163 -30.31 6.09 2.52
C ARG A 163 -29.55 7.34 2.09
N ASP A 164 -29.84 7.86 0.91
CA ASP A 164 -29.24 9.11 0.41
C ASP A 164 -29.44 10.28 1.39
N SER A 165 -30.58 10.30 2.10
CA SER A 165 -30.86 11.29 3.14
C SER A 165 -29.90 11.20 4.34
N GLU A 166 -29.44 9.99 4.68
CA GLU A 166 -28.48 9.78 5.78
C GLU A 166 -27.07 10.19 5.35
N ILE A 167 -26.71 9.96 4.08
CA ILE A 167 -25.46 10.44 3.49
C ILE A 167 -25.44 11.97 3.47
N GLN A 168 -26.51 12.59 2.98
CA GLN A 168 -26.64 14.05 2.93
C GLN A 168 -26.59 14.67 4.32
N LYS A 169 -27.34 14.11 5.27
CA LYS A 169 -27.35 14.57 6.67
C LYS A 169 -25.97 14.42 7.32
N PHE A 170 -25.31 13.27 7.15
CA PHE A 170 -23.95 13.07 7.67
C PHE A 170 -22.95 14.06 7.05
N PHE A 171 -23.04 14.31 5.74
CA PHE A 171 -22.21 15.29 5.03
C PHE A 171 -22.42 16.72 5.55
N GLU A 172 -23.68 17.11 5.79
CA GLU A 172 -24.03 18.43 6.35
C GLU A 172 -23.56 18.59 7.80
N GLU A 173 -23.82 17.60 8.66
CA GLU A 173 -23.50 17.63 10.09
C GLU A 173 -22.00 17.51 10.38
N ASN A 174 -21.25 16.86 9.48
CA ASN A 174 -19.81 16.63 9.66
C ASN A 174 -18.98 17.46 8.68
N ARG A 175 -19.55 18.45 7.98
CA ARG A 175 -18.85 19.25 6.97
C ARG A 175 -17.52 19.86 7.44
N ASP A 176 -17.44 20.24 8.71
CA ASP A 176 -16.24 20.83 9.32
C ASP A 176 -15.21 19.78 9.82
N GLN A 177 -15.67 18.55 10.09
CA GLN A 177 -14.85 17.42 10.57
C GLN A 177 -14.42 16.47 9.45
N LEU A 178 -15.20 16.40 8.37
CA LEU A 178 -14.86 15.78 7.10
C LEU A 178 -13.76 16.63 6.47
N SER A 179 -12.56 16.31 6.90
CA SER A 179 -11.34 16.94 6.49
C SER A 179 -11.27 17.03 4.96
N THR A 180 -11.45 18.23 4.42
CA THR A 180 -10.81 18.62 3.14
C THR A 180 -9.30 18.79 3.31
N LYS A 181 -8.74 18.43 4.48
CA LYS A 181 -7.31 18.33 4.74
C LYS A 181 -6.88 16.87 4.42
N ALA A 182 -6.60 16.50 3.17
CA ALA A 182 -5.21 16.50 2.74
C ALA A 182 -4.53 17.77 3.21
N ASP A 183 -3.48 17.68 4.01
CA ASP A 183 -2.59 18.81 4.28
C ASP A 183 -2.41 19.60 2.98
N LYS A 184 -3.18 20.68 2.83
CA LYS A 184 -2.98 21.65 1.79
C LYS A 184 -1.79 22.42 2.31
N VAL A 185 -0.61 21.84 2.17
CA VAL A 185 0.42 22.59 1.50
C VAL A 185 -0.29 23.16 0.28
N HIS A 186 -0.58 24.46 0.28
CA HIS A 186 -0.91 25.16 -0.95
C HIS A 186 0.36 25.11 -1.81
N LEU A 187 0.67 23.92 -2.32
CA LEU A 187 1.58 23.73 -3.40
C LEU A 187 0.80 24.25 -4.59
N ARG A 188 0.91 25.56 -4.80
CA ARG A 188 0.61 26.20 -6.07
C ARG A 188 1.64 25.67 -7.06
N HIS A 189 1.48 24.41 -7.48
CA HIS A 189 2.30 23.84 -8.52
C HIS A 189 1.69 24.28 -9.85
N ILE A 190 2.36 25.20 -10.51
CA ILE A 190 2.02 25.60 -11.87
C ILE A 190 2.83 24.71 -12.78
N PHE A 191 2.18 23.63 -13.23
CA PHE A 191 2.74 22.84 -14.32
C PHE A 191 2.57 23.62 -15.62
N ILE A 192 3.63 24.31 -16.04
CA ILE A 192 3.69 24.85 -17.39
C ILE A 192 4.22 23.74 -18.28
N ALA A 193 3.29 23.07 -18.94
CA ALA A 193 3.62 22.10 -19.96
C ALA A 193 4.56 22.73 -20.98
N PHE A 194 5.65 22.02 -21.23
CA PHE A 194 6.50 22.28 -22.38
C PHE A 194 5.66 22.21 -23.67
N LYS A 195 5.85 23.17 -24.58
CA LYS A 195 5.21 23.16 -25.90
C LYS A 195 6.25 22.88 -26.97
N PRO A 196 6.17 21.73 -27.68
CA PRO A 196 7.04 21.43 -28.82
C PRO A 196 7.10 22.59 -29.83
N ASN A 197 8.31 23.10 -30.05
CA ASN A 197 8.63 24.06 -31.07
C ASN A 197 8.98 23.35 -32.39
N GLN A 198 9.27 24.12 -33.44
CA GLN A 198 9.58 23.53 -34.74
C GLN A 198 10.84 22.68 -34.73
N ALA A 199 11.89 23.07 -34.01
CA ALA A 199 13.11 22.29 -33.91
C ALA A 199 12.90 20.94 -33.20
N ASP A 200 12.00 20.88 -32.22
CA ASP A 200 11.64 19.63 -31.54
C ASP A 200 10.91 18.68 -32.49
N ARG A 201 9.98 19.23 -33.29
CA ARG A 201 9.30 18.49 -34.35
C ARG A 201 10.29 17.99 -35.40
N ASP A 202 11.15 18.85 -35.92
CA ASP A 202 12.12 18.50 -36.95
C ASP A 202 13.06 17.38 -36.46
N ALA A 203 13.56 17.47 -35.23
CA ALA A 203 14.40 16.43 -34.63
C ALA A 203 13.65 15.10 -34.47
N ALA A 204 12.39 15.13 -34.04
CA ALA A 204 11.56 13.92 -33.94
C ALA A 204 11.27 13.31 -35.33
N TYR A 205 10.96 14.13 -36.33
CA TYR A 205 10.77 13.67 -37.72
C TYR A 205 12.02 13.03 -38.29
N GLU A 206 13.21 13.58 -38.02
CA GLU A 206 14.48 12.95 -38.43
C GLU A 206 14.73 11.60 -37.75
N ASN A 207 14.35 11.47 -36.48
CA ASN A 207 14.42 10.18 -35.78
C ASN A 207 13.42 9.17 -36.33
N VAL A 208 12.19 9.60 -36.69
CA VAL A 208 11.23 8.73 -37.37
C VAL A 208 11.77 8.28 -38.74
N LYS A 209 12.34 9.19 -39.54
CA LYS A 209 12.93 8.82 -40.84
C LYS A 209 14.03 7.76 -40.69
N LYS A 210 14.89 7.89 -39.68
CA LYS A 210 15.90 6.87 -39.38
C LYS A 210 15.26 5.53 -39.00
N ALA A 211 14.26 5.57 -38.12
CA ALA A 211 13.51 4.39 -37.70
C ALA A 211 12.84 3.66 -38.89
N LEU A 212 12.13 4.40 -39.75
CA LEU A 212 11.48 3.86 -40.95
C LEU A 212 12.50 3.24 -41.92
N ASN A 213 13.60 3.95 -42.20
CA ASN A 213 14.66 3.45 -43.09
C ASN A 213 15.30 2.16 -42.56
N GLU A 214 15.48 2.00 -41.24
CA GLU A 214 15.99 0.76 -40.66
C GLU A 214 15.03 -0.43 -40.85
N ILE A 215 13.72 -0.21 -40.79
CA ILE A 215 12.71 -1.25 -41.03
C ILE A 215 12.67 -1.61 -42.53
N GLU A 216 12.58 -0.61 -43.40
CA GLU A 216 12.43 -0.80 -44.84
C GLU A 216 13.65 -1.46 -45.50
N THR A 217 14.86 -1.16 -44.99
CA THR A 217 16.10 -1.79 -45.47
C THR A 217 16.36 -3.17 -44.86
N GLY A 218 15.48 -3.65 -43.97
CA GLY A 218 15.62 -4.92 -43.27
C GLY A 218 16.74 -4.93 -42.22
N GLY A 219 17.19 -3.76 -41.76
CA GLY A 219 18.22 -3.62 -40.74
C GLY A 219 17.75 -3.94 -39.32
N ALA A 220 16.44 -3.88 -39.06
CA ALA A 220 15.82 -4.24 -37.79
C ALA A 220 14.33 -4.60 -37.99
N THR A 221 13.76 -5.39 -37.07
CA THR A 221 12.31 -5.63 -37.04
C THR A 221 11.56 -4.41 -36.50
N PHE A 222 10.24 -4.35 -36.74
CA PHE A 222 9.39 -3.29 -36.17
C PHE A 222 9.48 -3.28 -34.65
N GLU A 223 9.49 -4.45 -34.02
CA GLU A 223 9.63 -4.63 -32.57
C GLU A 223 10.96 -4.12 -32.03
N ASP A 224 12.07 -4.37 -32.75
CA ASP A 224 13.40 -3.90 -32.35
C ASP A 224 13.52 -2.37 -32.44
N VAL A 225 12.87 -1.76 -33.43
CA VAL A 225 12.78 -0.31 -33.57
C VAL A 225 11.86 0.27 -32.48
N ALA A 226 10.69 -0.33 -32.26
CA ALA A 226 9.76 0.09 -31.24
C ALA A 226 10.41 0.15 -29.85
N LYS A 227 11.17 -0.89 -29.46
CA LYS A 227 11.89 -0.94 -28.17
C LYS A 227 12.98 0.13 -28.02
N ARG A 228 13.55 0.62 -29.12
CA ARG A 228 14.63 1.62 -29.09
C ARG A 228 14.10 3.05 -28.98
N TYR A 229 13.00 3.34 -29.69
CA TYR A 229 12.48 4.71 -29.80
C TYR A 229 11.35 5.01 -28.82
N ASP A 230 10.56 4.00 -28.44
CA ASP A 230 9.46 4.15 -27.49
C ASP A 230 9.85 3.60 -26.12
N THR A 231 9.81 4.48 -25.12
CA THR A 231 10.16 4.15 -23.73
C THR A 231 8.98 3.62 -22.93
N SER A 232 7.79 3.52 -23.53
CA SER A 232 6.61 2.96 -22.89
C SER A 232 6.60 1.42 -22.96
N LYS A 233 6.15 0.77 -21.88
CA LYS A 233 6.24 -0.69 -21.66
C LYS A 233 5.31 -1.53 -22.56
N GLN A 234 4.58 -0.93 -23.50
CA GLN A 234 3.52 -1.58 -24.31
C GLN A 234 3.77 -1.48 -25.82
N THR A 235 5.01 -1.21 -26.25
CA THR A 235 5.28 -0.78 -27.62
C THR A 235 5.79 -1.90 -28.52
N GLY A 236 5.29 -1.96 -29.75
CA GLY A 236 5.64 -2.95 -30.77
C GLY A 236 4.76 -4.20 -30.71
N ASP A 237 3.95 -4.36 -29.67
CA ASP A 237 3.03 -5.48 -29.51
C ASP A 237 1.86 -5.39 -30.51
N LEU A 238 1.36 -6.57 -30.90
CA LEU A 238 0.17 -6.68 -31.73
C LEU A 238 -1.06 -6.27 -30.92
N ILE A 239 -1.76 -5.25 -31.41
CA ILE A 239 -3.02 -4.77 -30.84
C ILE A 239 -4.15 -5.22 -31.76
N LYS A 240 -5.17 -5.84 -31.17
CA LYS A 240 -6.43 -6.14 -31.85
C LYS A 240 -7.49 -5.18 -31.32
N ALA A 241 -8.04 -4.36 -32.20
CA ALA A 241 -9.11 -3.42 -31.85
C ALA A 241 -10.33 -3.68 -32.73
N SER A 242 -11.50 -3.80 -32.10
CA SER A 242 -12.77 -3.75 -32.80
C SER A 242 -13.05 -2.35 -33.37
N THR A 243 -13.94 -2.25 -34.35
CA THR A 243 -14.37 -0.95 -34.91
C THR A 243 -14.99 -0.03 -33.84
N GLU A 244 -15.67 -0.58 -32.83
CA GLU A 244 -16.18 0.17 -31.69
C GLU A 244 -15.04 0.73 -30.82
N GLU A 245 -14.03 -0.08 -30.52
CA GLU A 245 -12.85 0.39 -29.76
C GLU A 245 -12.07 1.44 -30.54
N LEU A 246 -11.88 1.23 -31.84
CA LEU A 246 -11.22 2.19 -32.73
C LEU A 246 -11.95 3.52 -32.79
N SER A 247 -13.29 3.53 -32.69
CA SER A 247 -14.09 4.77 -32.68
C SER A 247 -13.74 5.73 -31.51
N LYS A 248 -13.11 5.21 -30.45
CA LYS A 248 -12.65 5.97 -29.28
C LYS A 248 -11.29 6.64 -29.50
N PHE A 249 -10.59 6.31 -30.58
CA PHE A 249 -9.27 6.85 -30.89
C PHE A 249 -9.41 8.25 -31.51
N PRO A 250 -8.37 9.10 -31.47
CA PRO A 250 -8.32 10.32 -32.27
C PRO A 250 -8.62 10.04 -33.74
N LYS A 251 -9.43 10.90 -34.38
CA LYS A 251 -9.89 10.71 -35.76
C LYS A 251 -8.75 10.51 -36.75
N ILE A 252 -7.64 11.22 -36.57
CA ILE A 252 -6.43 11.08 -37.39
C ILE A 252 -5.80 9.68 -37.32
N PHE A 253 -5.85 9.01 -36.16
CA PHE A 253 -5.38 7.63 -36.02
C PHE A 253 -6.35 6.64 -36.65
N GLN A 254 -7.66 6.85 -36.47
CA GLN A 254 -8.69 6.04 -37.13
C GLN A 254 -8.49 6.07 -38.65
N ASP A 255 -8.40 7.27 -39.22
CA ASP A 255 -8.27 7.46 -40.67
C ASP A 255 -6.97 6.86 -41.21
N SER A 256 -5.87 6.96 -40.46
CA SER A 256 -4.62 6.29 -40.83
C SER A 256 -4.77 4.77 -40.82
N LEU A 257 -5.23 4.17 -39.72
CA LEU A 257 -5.35 2.71 -39.59
C LEU A 257 -6.32 2.10 -40.59
N ILE A 258 -7.42 2.79 -40.89
CA ILE A 258 -8.42 2.35 -41.88
C ILE A 258 -7.84 2.41 -43.30
N ASN A 259 -7.11 3.46 -43.65
CA ASN A 259 -6.59 3.66 -45.01
C ASN A 259 -5.24 2.98 -45.26
N LEU A 260 -4.53 2.57 -44.22
CA LEU A 260 -3.22 1.94 -44.35
C LEU A 260 -3.34 0.56 -45.01
N THR A 261 -2.42 0.28 -45.94
CA THR A 261 -2.30 -1.03 -46.59
C THR A 261 -1.68 -2.03 -45.63
N ILE A 262 -2.19 -3.26 -45.61
CA ILE A 262 -1.64 -4.33 -44.77
C ILE A 262 -0.15 -4.52 -45.07
N GLY A 263 0.68 -4.57 -44.04
CA GLY A 263 2.13 -4.74 -44.12
C GLY A 263 2.93 -3.47 -44.47
N THR A 264 2.28 -2.32 -44.60
CA THR A 264 2.96 -1.03 -44.87
C THR A 264 3.07 -0.16 -43.63
N LEU A 265 4.10 0.70 -43.60
CA LEU A 265 4.30 1.69 -42.54
C LEU A 265 3.51 2.96 -42.85
N SER A 266 2.89 3.57 -41.83
CA SER A 266 2.23 4.86 -41.97
C SER A 266 3.24 6.01 -42.03
N GLU A 267 2.81 7.14 -42.58
CA GLU A 267 3.47 8.42 -42.32
C GLU A 267 3.45 8.75 -40.80
N PRO A 268 4.38 9.57 -40.29
CA PRO A 268 4.42 9.93 -38.87
C PRO A 268 3.24 10.83 -38.51
N ILE A 269 2.49 10.43 -37.49
CA ILE A 269 1.30 11.16 -37.04
C ILE A 269 1.55 11.80 -35.68
N GLU A 270 1.40 13.12 -35.60
CA GLU A 270 1.57 13.84 -34.34
C GLU A 270 0.39 13.56 -33.40
N GLY A 271 0.72 13.04 -32.21
CA GLY A 271 -0.20 12.86 -31.11
C GLY A 271 0.32 13.51 -29.83
N ASP A 272 -0.38 13.24 -28.74
CA ASP A 272 -0.11 13.79 -27.40
C ASP A 272 1.26 13.41 -26.82
N ARG A 273 1.74 12.22 -27.13
CA ARG A 273 3.00 11.65 -26.61
C ARG A 273 4.19 11.79 -27.56
N GLY A 274 3.97 12.21 -28.80
CA GLY A 274 5.01 12.29 -29.82
C GLY A 274 4.50 11.93 -31.22
N LEU A 275 5.41 11.51 -32.08
CA LEU A 275 5.08 11.04 -33.43
C LEU A 275 4.81 9.54 -33.40
N TYR A 276 3.59 9.16 -33.77
CA TYR A 276 3.15 7.78 -33.88
C TYR A 276 3.41 7.25 -35.29
N VAL A 277 3.90 6.02 -35.37
CA VAL A 277 4.02 5.26 -36.62
C VAL A 277 3.28 3.96 -36.45
N PHE A 278 2.42 3.63 -37.42
CA PHE A 278 1.58 2.44 -37.41
C PHE A 278 1.99 1.45 -38.51
N THR A 279 1.74 0.17 -38.26
CA THR A 279 1.64 -0.87 -39.30
C THR A 279 0.41 -1.70 -39.05
N VAL A 280 -0.28 -2.11 -40.11
CA VAL A 280 -1.49 -2.95 -40.02
C VAL A 280 -1.15 -4.35 -40.50
N GLU A 281 -1.36 -5.34 -39.64
CA GLU A 281 -1.08 -6.74 -39.92
C GLU A 281 -2.30 -7.45 -40.51
N ASN A 282 -3.50 -7.05 -40.07
CA ASN A 282 -4.76 -7.58 -40.55
C ASN A 282 -5.89 -6.55 -40.41
N LYS A 283 -6.87 -6.59 -41.31
CA LYS A 283 -8.02 -5.67 -41.32
C LYS A 283 -9.24 -6.35 -41.90
N THR A 284 -10.32 -6.38 -41.12
CA THR A 284 -11.66 -6.81 -41.51
C THR A 284 -12.66 -5.68 -41.24
N ASP A 285 -13.93 -5.89 -41.59
CA ASP A 285 -15.00 -4.92 -41.30
C ASP A 285 -15.29 -4.78 -39.79
N GLU A 286 -14.82 -5.73 -38.97
CA GLU A 286 -15.09 -5.75 -37.52
C GLU A 286 -13.83 -5.48 -36.68
N ILE A 287 -12.66 -5.87 -37.16
CA ILE A 287 -11.41 -5.87 -36.37
C ILE A 287 -10.24 -5.35 -37.21
N ILE A 288 -9.41 -4.51 -36.60
CA ILE A 288 -8.10 -4.12 -37.13
C ILE A 288 -7.02 -4.63 -36.18
N GLU A 289 -6.06 -5.39 -36.71
CA GLU A 289 -4.86 -5.81 -36.01
C GLU A 289 -3.68 -4.95 -36.47
N PHE A 290 -3.09 -4.20 -35.55
CA PHE A 290 -2.04 -3.24 -35.87
C PHE A 290 -0.98 -3.18 -34.77
N ARG A 291 0.18 -2.64 -35.12
CA ARG A 291 1.25 -2.30 -34.18
C ARG A 291 1.55 -0.82 -34.32
N TYR A 292 2.09 -0.24 -33.26
CA TYR A 292 2.60 1.13 -33.33
C TYR A 292 3.86 1.29 -32.49
N PHE A 293 4.62 2.33 -32.80
CA PHE A 293 5.62 2.90 -31.89
C PHE A 293 5.55 4.42 -31.88
N ILE A 294 6.09 5.01 -30.82
CA ILE A 294 6.12 6.45 -30.63
C ILE A 294 7.57 6.94 -30.58
N VAL A 295 7.86 7.98 -31.35
CA VAL A 295 9.05 8.80 -31.18
C VAL A 295 8.67 10.02 -30.36
N PRO A 296 9.15 10.15 -29.11
CA PRO A 296 8.74 11.25 -28.24
C PRO A 296 9.26 12.60 -28.75
N LEU A 297 8.47 13.65 -28.57
CA LEU A 297 8.90 15.03 -28.77
C LEU A 297 9.73 15.48 -27.56
N VAL A 298 11.05 15.33 -27.66
CA VAL A 298 11.98 15.74 -26.60
C VAL A 298 12.15 17.26 -26.65
N PRO A 299 11.95 17.99 -25.54
CA PRO A 299 12.15 19.43 -25.50
C PRO A 299 13.61 19.82 -25.77
N SER A 300 13.85 20.62 -26.81
CA SER A 300 15.14 21.24 -27.07
C SER A 300 15.47 22.31 -26.03
N PRO A 301 16.75 22.69 -25.89
CA PRO A 301 17.17 23.72 -24.94
C PRO A 301 16.42 25.06 -25.11
N SER A 302 16.11 25.47 -26.34
CA SER A 302 15.33 26.69 -26.62
C SER A 302 13.89 26.58 -26.11
N ALA A 303 13.31 25.39 -26.27
CA ALA A 303 11.98 25.02 -25.85
C ALA A 303 11.83 25.01 -24.31
N ILE A 304 12.85 24.50 -23.61
CA ILE A 304 12.98 24.57 -22.15
C ILE A 304 13.13 26.03 -21.70
N GLN A 305 13.96 26.81 -22.38
CA GLN A 305 14.19 28.21 -22.05
C GLN A 305 12.90 29.05 -22.20
N GLU A 306 12.14 28.85 -23.27
CA GLU A 306 10.88 29.55 -23.49
C GLU A 306 9.82 29.16 -22.45
N THR A 307 9.77 27.88 -22.07
CA THR A 307 8.90 27.40 -21.00
C THR A 307 9.27 28.04 -19.66
N ARG A 308 10.57 28.20 -19.37
CA ARG A 308 11.06 28.92 -18.19
C ARG A 308 10.65 30.39 -18.21
N LYS A 309 10.83 31.10 -19.32
CA LYS A 309 10.37 32.50 -19.45
C LYS A 309 8.87 32.64 -19.20
N ARG A 310 8.07 31.72 -19.72
CA ARG A 310 6.62 31.69 -19.45
C ARG A 310 6.33 31.43 -17.97
N ALA A 311 7.10 30.57 -17.32
CA ALA A 311 7.01 30.34 -15.88
C ALA A 311 7.35 31.61 -15.09
N ASP A 312 8.40 32.32 -15.46
CA ASP A 312 8.81 33.57 -14.82
C ASP A 312 7.72 34.66 -14.98
N VAL A 313 7.07 34.76 -16.14
CA VAL A 313 5.95 35.69 -16.37
C VAL A 313 4.73 35.34 -15.51
N VAL A 314 4.38 34.05 -15.41
CA VAL A 314 3.27 33.60 -14.56
C VAL A 314 3.59 33.84 -13.09
N TYR A 315 4.83 33.57 -12.65
CA TYR A 315 5.31 33.85 -11.31
C TYR A 315 5.22 35.35 -10.98
N ALA A 316 5.73 36.22 -11.86
CA ALA A 316 5.69 37.66 -11.67
C ALA A 316 4.25 38.22 -11.57
N LYS A 317 3.31 37.67 -12.34
CA LYS A 317 1.89 38.05 -12.24
C LYS A 317 1.26 37.65 -10.91
N LEU A 318 1.64 36.50 -10.37
CA LEU A 318 1.11 36.02 -9.08
C LEU A 318 1.64 36.80 -7.89
N GLU A 319 2.89 37.28 -7.96
CA GLU A 319 3.46 38.19 -6.97
C GLU A 319 2.79 39.57 -7.00
N ALA A 320 2.25 40.00 -8.16
CA ALA A 320 1.63 41.31 -8.33
C ALA A 320 0.17 41.40 -7.82
N GLY A 321 -0.45 40.29 -7.42
CA GLY A 321 -1.86 40.21 -7.01
C GLY A 321 -2.85 40.12 -8.17
#